data_AF-A0A928ZFC4-F1
#
_entry.id   AF-A0A928ZFC4-F1
#
_cell.length_a   1.000
_cell.length_b   1.000
_cell.length_c   1.000
_cell.angle_alpha   90.00
_cell.angle_beta   90.00
_cell.angle_gamma   90.00
#
_symmetry.space_group_name_H-M   'P 1'
#
loop_
_entity.id
_entity.type
_entity.pdbx_description
1 polymer ?
#
loop_
_entity_poly.entity_id
_entity_poly.type
_entity_poly.pdbx_seq_one_letter_code
_entity_poly.pdbx_strand_id
1 'polypeptide(L)'
;MKSVCSRVESQRQTRHKLESETRYYISDLSDSAFDFYQRIRGYWGIENKVHYVRDVTFGEDKSRIRTAFLPHILAIARNLAINLYRDAGFSNMAQAKRKCQFDLDHVLSLFRMK
;
A
#
# COMPACT_ATOMS: atom_id res chain seq x y z
N MET A 1 -31.74 7.71 -3.96
CA MET A 1 -30.29 7.58 -4.25
C MET A 1 -30.15 6.80 -5.54
N LYS A 2 -29.39 7.29 -6.53
CA LYS A 2 -29.15 6.55 -7.78
C LYS A 2 -27.78 5.89 -7.67
N SER A 3 -27.76 4.57 -7.53
CA SER A 3 -26.50 3.81 -7.52
C SER A 3 -26.13 3.42 -8.95
N VAL A 4 -24.86 3.57 -9.29
CA VAL A 4 -24.27 3.21 -10.58
C VAL A 4 -23.54 1.87 -10.42
N CYS A 5 -23.80 0.94 -11.34
CA CYS A 5 -23.06 -0.33 -11.44
C CYS A 5 -22.07 -0.23 -12.59
N SER A 6 -20.79 -0.49 -12.31
CA SER A 6 -19.71 -0.45 -13.30
C SER A 6 -19.10 -1.85 -13.46
N ARG A 7 -18.95 -2.30 -14.71
CA ARG A 7 -18.21 -3.52 -15.05
C ARG A 7 -16.81 -3.16 -15.53
N VAL A 8 -15.80 -3.75 -14.92
CA VAL A 8 -14.40 -3.57 -15.32
C VAL A 8 -13.79 -4.90 -15.69
N GLU A 9 -13.28 -4.97 -16.90
CA GLU A 9 -12.53 -6.11 -17.41
C GLU A 9 -11.04 -5.79 -17.34
N SER A 10 -10.26 -6.72 -16.82
CA SER A 10 -8.81 -6.62 -16.74
C SER A 10 -8.18 -7.84 -17.39
N GLN A 11 -7.08 -7.63 -18.09
CA GLN A 11 -6.24 -8.72 -18.60
C GLN A 11 -4.85 -8.59 -18.02
N ARG A 12 -4.32 -9.72 -17.53
CA ARG A 12 -2.96 -9.85 -17.03
C ARG A 12 -2.22 -10.86 -17.89
N GLN A 13 -1.17 -10.40 -18.56
CA GLN A 13 -0.29 -11.26 -19.32
C GLN A 13 0.98 -11.52 -18.51
N THR A 14 1.29 -12.80 -18.31
CA THR A 14 2.56 -13.29 -17.79
C THR A 14 3.28 -14.06 -18.90
N ARG A 15 4.56 -14.40 -18.71
CA ARG A 15 5.36 -15.12 -19.71
C ARG A 15 4.72 -16.44 -20.19
N HIS A 16 3.89 -17.05 -19.35
CA HIS A 16 3.31 -18.38 -19.60
C HIS A 16 1.78 -18.38 -19.72
N LYS A 17 1.10 -17.28 -19.40
CA LYS A 17 -0.37 -17.29 -19.28
C LYS A 17 -0.97 -15.90 -19.48
N LEU A 18 -2.07 -15.84 -20.23
CA LEU A 18 -3.00 -14.72 -20.27
C LEU A 18 -4.17 -15.02 -19.34
N GLU A 19 -4.46 -14.11 -18.42
CA GLU A 19 -5.57 -14.23 -17.48
C GLU A 19 -6.51 -13.04 -17.67
N SER A 20 -7.80 -13.33 -17.71
CA SER A 20 -8.87 -12.34 -17.83
C SER A 20 -9.70 -12.38 -16.56
N GLU A 21 -10.08 -11.21 -16.05
CA GLU A 21 -10.93 -11.11 -14.86
C GLU A 21 -11.92 -9.95 -15.01
N THR A 22 -13.17 -10.22 -14.66
CA THR A 22 -14.25 -9.24 -14.68
C THR A 22 -14.67 -8.93 -13.25
N ARG A 23 -14.68 -7.64 -12.90
CA ARG A 23 -15.09 -7.14 -11.58
C ARG A 23 -16.27 -6.19 -11.73
N TYR A 24 -17.21 -6.28 -10.81
CA TYR A 24 -18.36 -5.38 -10.74
C TYR A 24 -18.21 -4.49 -9.51
N TYR A 25 -18.46 -3.20 -9.69
CA TYR A 25 -18.40 -2.20 -8.64
C TYR A 25 -19.74 -1.49 -8.53
N ILE A 26 -20.15 -1.20 -7.29
CA ILE A 26 -21.34 -0.41 -6.99
C ILE A 26 -20.86 0.88 -6.34
N SER A 27 -21.35 2.01 -6.85
CA SER A 27 -20.99 3.32 -6.31
C SER A 27 -22.16 4.28 -6.46
N ASP A 28 -22.28 5.24 -5.54
CA ASP A 28 -23.18 6.38 -5.69
C ASP A 28 -22.51 7.55 -6.43
N LEU A 29 -21.24 7.39 -6.82
CA LEU A 29 -20.52 8.35 -7.66
C LEU A 29 -21.12 8.37 -9.06
N SER A 30 -21.42 9.57 -9.55
CA SER A 30 -21.94 9.83 -10.89
C SER A 30 -20.80 10.17 -11.87
N ASP A 31 -19.70 9.44 -11.76
CA ASP A 31 -18.48 9.65 -12.54
C ASP A 31 -18.61 9.09 -13.97
N SER A 32 -17.80 9.60 -14.90
CA SER A 32 -17.64 8.96 -16.21
C SER A 32 -16.94 7.60 -16.06
N ALA A 33 -17.10 6.70 -17.03
CA ALA A 33 -16.41 5.41 -17.03
C ALA A 33 -14.88 5.57 -16.96
N PHE A 34 -14.33 6.62 -17.57
CA PHE A 34 -12.91 6.93 -17.53
C PHE A 34 -12.45 7.36 -16.15
N ASP A 35 -13.17 8.28 -15.50
CA ASP A 35 -12.82 8.75 -14.16
C ASP A 35 -12.92 7.62 -13.13
N PHE A 36 -13.96 6.79 -13.26
CA PHE A 36 -14.12 5.60 -12.42
C PHE A 36 -12.96 4.61 -12.60
N TYR A 37 -12.54 4.37 -13.85
CA TYR A 37 -11.35 3.56 -14.13
C TYR A 37 -10.09 4.14 -13.47
N GLN A 38 -9.87 5.46 -13.56
CA GLN A 38 -8.72 6.10 -12.91
C GLN A 38 -8.73 5.92 -11.39
N ARG A 39 -9.90 6.01 -10.74
CA ARG A 39 -10.03 5.73 -9.30
C ARG A 39 -9.68 4.29 -8.96
N ILE A 40 -10.18 3.32 -9.73
CA ILE A 40 -9.82 1.90 -9.55
C ILE A 40 -8.31 1.72 -9.67
N ARG A 41 -7.69 2.30 -10.71
CA ARG A 41 -6.23 2.25 -10.89
C ARG A 41 -5.48 2.91 -9.73
N GLY A 42 -5.98 4.04 -9.23
CA GLY A 42 -5.45 4.72 -8.06
C GLY A 42 -5.47 3.86 -6.80
N TYR A 43 -6.57 3.11 -6.58
CA TYR A 43 -6.69 2.17 -5.47
C TYR A 43 -5.61 1.08 -5.50
N TRP A 44 -5.34 0.50 -6.68
CA TRP A 44 -4.21 -0.44 -6.84
C TRP A 44 -2.84 0.19 -6.51
N GLY A 45 -2.71 1.50 -6.65
CA GLY A 45 -1.53 2.24 -6.20
C GLY A 45 -1.35 2.17 -4.68
N ILE A 46 -2.44 2.18 -3.91
CA ILE A 46 -2.40 2.04 -2.44
C ILE A 46 -1.95 0.63 -2.07
N GLU A 47 -2.53 -0.38 -2.71
CA GLU A 47 -2.18 -1.78 -2.49
C GLU A 47 -0.67 -2.03 -2.70
N ASN A 48 -0.15 -1.56 -3.83
CA ASN A 48 1.26 -1.76 -4.16
C ASN A 48 2.21 -0.94 -3.29
N LYS A 49 1.87 0.33 -3.01
CA LYS A 49 2.79 1.23 -2.31
C LYS A 49 2.76 1.03 -0.80
N VAL A 50 1.61 0.72 -0.23
CA VAL A 50 1.41 0.64 1.22
C VAL A 50 1.31 -0.81 1.68
N HIS A 51 0.31 -1.56 1.21
CA HIS A 51 0.01 -2.92 1.71
C HIS A 51 1.18 -3.87 1.44
N TYR A 52 1.59 -4.01 0.17
CA TYR A 52 2.71 -4.88 -0.19
C TYR A 52 4.01 -4.54 0.58
N VAL A 53 4.32 -3.25 0.74
CA VAL A 53 5.50 -2.82 1.50
C VAL A 53 5.38 -3.24 2.96
N ARG A 54 4.21 -3.04 3.58
CA ARG A 54 3.97 -3.39 4.98
C ARG A 54 4.04 -4.90 5.20
N ASP A 55 3.37 -5.65 4.34
CA ASP A 55 3.22 -7.10 4.42
C ASP A 55 4.55 -7.81 4.17
N VAL A 56 5.25 -7.42 3.10
CA VAL A 56 6.47 -8.11 2.65
C VAL A 56 7.73 -7.46 3.19
N THR A 57 7.91 -6.15 3.00
CA THR A 57 9.17 -5.46 3.37
C THR A 57 9.30 -5.29 4.88
N PHE A 58 8.20 -4.97 5.56
CA PHE A 58 8.13 -4.89 7.02
C PHE A 58 7.66 -6.19 7.69
N GLY A 59 7.34 -7.22 6.89
CA GLY A 59 7.12 -8.58 7.35
C GLY A 59 5.88 -8.74 8.24
N GLU A 60 4.84 -7.94 8.01
CA GLU A 60 3.58 -8.06 8.77
C GLU A 60 2.96 -9.46 8.62
N ASP A 61 2.87 -10.00 7.40
CA ASP A 61 2.33 -11.35 7.15
C ASP A 61 3.08 -12.45 7.90
N LYS A 62 4.39 -12.26 8.07
CA LYS A 62 5.28 -13.21 8.76
C LYS A 62 5.26 -13.01 10.28
N SER A 63 4.61 -11.97 10.79
CA SER A 63 4.58 -11.68 12.22
C SER A 63 3.74 -12.71 12.98
N ARG A 64 4.34 -13.28 14.03
CA ARG A 64 3.68 -14.24 14.92
C ARG A 64 3.10 -13.60 16.19
N ILE A 65 3.13 -12.27 16.28
CA ILE A 65 2.63 -11.55 17.45
C ILE A 65 1.10 -11.64 17.44
N ARG A 66 0.54 -12.20 18.52
CA ARG A 66 -0.92 -12.43 18.68
C ARG A 66 -1.46 -11.92 20.02
N THR A 67 -0.64 -11.20 20.77
CA THR A 67 -0.99 -10.76 22.13
C THR A 67 -1.75 -9.44 22.10
N ALA A 68 -2.98 -9.46 22.62
CA ALA A 68 -3.82 -8.27 22.84
C ALA A 68 -3.79 -7.28 21.65
N PHE A 69 -3.50 -6.01 21.92
CA PHE A 69 -3.50 -4.93 20.93
C PHE A 69 -2.19 -4.80 20.13
N LEU A 70 -1.19 -5.66 20.39
CA LEU A 70 0.12 -5.54 19.75
C LEU A 70 0.08 -5.63 18.22
N PRO A 71 -0.72 -6.50 17.57
CA PRO A 71 -0.82 -6.52 16.10
C PRO A 71 -1.22 -5.15 15.53
N HIS A 72 -2.21 -4.49 16.16
CA HIS A 72 -2.70 -3.19 15.74
C HIS A 72 -1.66 -2.07 15.98
N ILE A 73 -1.00 -2.08 17.14
CA ILE A 73 0.07 -1.12 17.45
C ILE A 73 1.21 -1.25 16.44
N LEU A 74 1.59 -2.48 16.07
CA LEU A 74 2.64 -2.72 15.08
C LEU A 74 2.22 -2.29 13.67
N ALA A 75 0.96 -2.47 13.29
CA ALA A 75 0.46 -1.96 12.02
C ALA A 75 0.59 -0.43 11.95
N ILE A 76 0.22 0.28 13.03
CA ILE A 76 0.39 1.74 13.14
C ILE A 76 1.88 2.11 13.07
N ALA A 77 2.74 1.46 13.85
CA ALA A 77 4.17 1.75 13.88
C ALA A 77 4.84 1.55 12.51
N ARG A 78 4.47 0.48 11.78
CA ARG A 78 4.95 0.26 10.40
C ARG A 78 4.48 1.36 9.46
N ASN A 79 3.22 1.79 9.56
CA ASN A 79 2.71 2.90 8.75
C ASN A 79 3.45 4.20 9.02
N LEU A 80 3.69 4.51 10.29
CA LEU A 80 4.47 5.68 10.69
C LEU A 80 5.86 5.63 10.06
N ALA A 81 6.58 4.51 10.19
CA ALA A 81 7.90 4.35 9.60
C ALA A 81 7.90 4.50 8.07
N ILE A 82 6.94 3.89 7.37
CA ILE A 82 6.80 4.01 5.91
C ILE A 82 6.60 5.47 5.49
N ASN A 83 5.77 6.22 6.22
CA ASN A 83 5.52 7.63 5.92
C ASN A 83 6.75 8.49 6.20
N LEU A 84 7.45 8.28 7.33
CA LEU A 84 8.70 8.98 7.64
C LEU A 84 9.77 8.73 6.56
N TYR A 85 9.88 7.50 6.07
CA TYR A 85 10.84 7.20 5.00
C TYR A 85 10.49 7.91 3.69
N ARG A 86 9.21 8.02 3.35
CA ARG A 86 8.79 8.76 2.15
C ARG A 86 9.04 10.25 2.29
N ASP A 87 8.76 10.81 3.46
CA ASP A 87 9.00 12.22 3.74
C ASP A 87 10.49 12.58 3.65
N ALA A 88 11.35 11.70 4.16
CA ALA A 88 12.80 11.78 4.00
C ALA A 88 13.30 11.49 2.56
N GLY A 89 12.40 11.31 1.59
CA GLY A 89 12.73 11.17 0.18
C GLY A 89 13.17 9.78 -0.28
N PHE A 90 13.01 8.74 0.54
CA PHE A 90 13.36 7.39 0.11
C PHE A 90 12.36 6.85 -0.93
N SER A 91 12.89 6.44 -2.09
CA SER A 91 12.11 5.76 -3.13
C SER A 91 12.04 4.24 -2.93
N ASN A 92 13.00 3.65 -2.22
CA ASN A 92 13.07 2.22 -1.93
C ASN A 92 12.94 1.95 -0.42
N MET A 93 11.78 1.43 -0.03
CA MET A 93 11.45 1.17 1.39
C MET A 93 12.34 0.09 2.03
N ALA A 94 12.80 -0.89 1.25
CA ALA A 94 13.70 -1.92 1.76
C ALA A 94 15.10 -1.34 2.04
N GLN A 95 15.57 -0.41 1.21
CA GLN A 95 16.81 0.32 1.45
C GLN A 95 16.69 1.23 2.69
N ALA A 96 15.60 1.99 2.78
CA ALA A 96 15.33 2.87 3.93
C ALA A 96 15.31 2.10 5.24
N LYS A 97 14.58 0.97 5.28
CA LYS A 97 14.54 0.07 6.42
C LYS A 97 15.94 -0.42 6.82
N ARG A 98 16.77 -0.87 5.87
CA ARG A 98 18.13 -1.35 6.16
C ARG A 98 19.03 -0.27 6.74
N LYS A 99 18.97 0.96 6.20
CA LYS A 99 19.74 2.09 6.73
C LYS A 99 19.31 2.41 8.16
N CYS A 100 18.02 2.53 8.40
CA CYS A 100 17.47 2.90 9.71
C CYS A 100 17.52 1.76 10.74
N GLN A 101 17.79 0.52 10.33
CA GLN A 101 17.86 -0.62 11.25
C GLN A 101 19.16 -0.66 12.05
N PHE A 102 20.26 -0.12 11.51
CA PHE A 102 21.60 -0.24 12.11
C PHE A 102 22.30 1.10 12.32
N ASP A 103 21.65 2.22 11.97
CA ASP A 103 22.23 3.55 12.07
C ASP A 103 21.26 4.47 12.83
N LEU A 104 21.62 4.76 14.08
CA LEU A 104 20.83 5.60 14.96
C LEU A 104 20.78 7.06 14.50
N ASP A 105 21.85 7.57 13.89
CA ASP A 105 21.89 8.95 13.39
C ASP A 105 20.90 9.12 12.24
N HIS A 106 20.81 8.13 11.36
CA HIS A 106 19.79 8.10 10.32
C HIS A 106 18.38 8.07 10.92
N VAL A 107 18.11 7.25 11.94
CA VAL A 107 16.80 7.23 12.61
C VAL A 107 16.47 8.59 13.22
N LEU A 108 17.40 9.19 13.95
CA LEU A 108 17.19 10.49 14.60
C LEU A 108 16.96 11.61 13.59
N SER A 109 17.61 11.55 12.42
CA SER A 109 17.39 12.52 11.35
C SER A 109 15.93 12.52 10.85
N LEU A 110 15.26 11.36 10.86
CA LEU A 110 13.84 11.24 10.47
C LEU A 110 12.88 11.95 11.44
N PHE A 111 13.26 12.08 12.71
CA PHE A 111 12.41 12.75 13.72
C PHE A 111 12.73 14.23 13.88
N ARG A 112 13.84 14.71 13.29
CA ARG A 112 14.25 16.13 13.30
C ARG A 112 13.63 16.94 12.15
N MET A 113 12.45 16.53 11.67
CA MET A 113 11.70 17.27 10.67
C MET A 113 11.46 18.71 11.17
N LYS A 114 11.67 19.68 10.28
CA LYS A 114 11.41 21.11 10.54
C LYS A 114 9.91 21.40 10.60
#